data_AF-A0A544VQ35-F1
#
_entry.id   AF-A0A544VQ35-F1
#
_cell.length_a   1.000
_cell.length_b   1.000
_cell.length_c   1.000
_cell.angle_alpha   90.00
_cell.angle_beta   90.00
_cell.angle_gamma   90.00
#
_symmetry.space_group_name_H-M   'P 1'
#
loop_
_entity.id
_entity.type
_entity.pdbx_description
1 polymer ?
#
loop_
_entity_poly.entity_id
_entity_poly.type
_entity_poly.pdbx_seq_one_letter_code
_entity_poly.pdbx_strand_id
1 'polypeptide(L)'
;QIAGVESLVVASPPQAEFGGLPHPTILAAARMLGVDEVWAVGGAQAVALLAHGGTDIDGSELAPVDMITGPGNIYVTAAKRICRSLVGIDSEAGPTEIAILADHSADPAHVAADLISQAEHDEMAAS
;
A
#
# COMPACT_ATOMS: atom_id res chain seq x y z
N GLN A 1 -14.93 0.11 3.29
CA GLN A 1 -15.97 -0.02 4.34
C GLN A 1 -17.02 1.09 4.28
N ILE A 2 -16.69 2.36 4.54
CA ILE A 2 -17.68 3.46 4.50
C ILE A 2 -18.32 3.60 3.11
N ALA A 3 -17.53 3.39 2.05
CA ALA A 3 -18.01 3.39 0.67
C ALA A 3 -18.95 2.21 0.32
N GLY A 4 -19.12 1.22 1.20
CA GLY A 4 -20.05 0.11 0.98
C GLY A 4 -19.60 -0.93 -0.07
N VAL A 5 -18.30 -1.04 -0.33
CA VAL A 5 -17.75 -2.08 -1.23
C VAL A 5 -18.14 -3.48 -0.75
N GLU A 6 -18.49 -4.35 -1.70
CA GLU A 6 -19.00 -5.70 -1.43
C GLU A 6 -17.91 -6.65 -0.91
N SER A 7 -16.66 -6.45 -1.35
CA SER A 7 -15.50 -7.22 -0.92
C SER A 7 -14.27 -6.33 -0.75
N LEU A 8 -13.31 -6.80 0.05
CA LEU A 8 -12.03 -6.13 0.24
C LEU A 8 -10.92 -7.15 0.46
N VAL A 9 -9.83 -7.01 -0.32
CA VAL A 9 -8.64 -7.84 -0.21
C VAL A 9 -7.42 -6.95 0.08
N VAL A 10 -6.52 -7.44 0.94
CA VAL A 10 -5.24 -6.79 1.25
C VAL A 10 -4.09 -7.65 0.74
N ALA A 11 -3.28 -7.12 -0.18
CA ALA A 11 -2.00 -7.71 -0.53
C ALA A 11 -0.90 -7.18 0.38
N SER A 12 -0.18 -8.07 1.08
CA SER A 12 0.95 -7.73 1.92
C SER A 12 2.12 -8.68 1.68
N PRO A 13 3.37 -8.18 1.55
CA PRO A 13 4.53 -9.04 1.30
C PRO A 13 4.68 -10.12 2.39
N PRO A 14 5.00 -11.36 2.00
CA PRO A 14 5.28 -12.44 2.95
C PRO A 14 6.60 -12.16 3.68
N GLN A 15 6.66 -12.52 4.96
CA GLN A 15 7.86 -12.31 5.79
C GLN A 15 8.38 -13.65 6.32
N ALA A 16 9.66 -13.93 6.05
CA ALA A 16 10.28 -15.21 6.43
C ALA A 16 10.25 -15.46 7.94
N GLU A 17 10.43 -14.40 8.75
CA GLU A 17 10.35 -14.47 10.22
C GLU A 17 8.97 -14.90 10.71
N PHE A 18 7.91 -14.60 9.95
CA PHE A 18 6.53 -14.98 10.26
C PHE A 18 6.05 -16.16 9.40
N GLY A 19 6.98 -17.06 9.03
CA GLY A 19 6.65 -18.30 8.33
C GLY A 19 6.09 -18.09 6.91
N GLY A 20 6.42 -16.97 6.28
CA GLY A 20 5.89 -16.60 4.96
C GLY A 20 4.55 -15.89 4.99
N LEU A 21 4.04 -15.53 6.18
CA LEU A 21 2.84 -14.70 6.32
C LEU A 21 3.19 -13.21 6.44
N PRO A 22 2.22 -12.32 6.19
CA PRO A 22 2.33 -10.91 6.57
C PRO A 22 2.61 -10.73 8.07
N HIS A 23 3.17 -9.57 8.44
CA HIS A 23 3.42 -9.23 9.83
C HIS A 23 2.13 -9.34 10.69
N PRO A 24 2.17 -9.89 11.91
CA PRO A 24 0.97 -10.09 12.74
C PRO A 24 0.14 -8.83 12.97
N THR A 25 0.78 -7.66 13.11
CA THR A 25 0.08 -6.36 13.22
C THR A 25 -0.78 -6.03 12.00
N ILE A 26 -0.34 -6.39 10.79
CA ILE A 26 -1.12 -6.20 9.57
C ILE A 26 -2.35 -7.10 9.59
N LEU A 27 -2.19 -8.37 9.98
CA LEU A 27 -3.30 -9.31 10.11
C LEU A 27 -4.30 -8.88 11.19
N ALA A 28 -3.82 -8.37 12.31
CA ALA A 28 -4.66 -7.81 13.36
C ALA A 28 -5.45 -6.58 12.88
N ALA A 29 -4.80 -5.65 12.17
CA ALA A 29 -5.45 -4.49 11.59
C ALA A 29 -6.49 -4.88 10.54
N ALA A 30 -6.16 -5.82 9.65
CA ALA A 30 -7.09 -6.37 8.67
C ALA A 30 -8.34 -6.93 9.34
N ARG A 31 -8.17 -7.72 10.42
CA ARG A 31 -9.28 -8.27 11.18
C ARG A 31 -10.13 -7.19 11.87
N MET A 32 -9.50 -6.18 12.46
CA MET A 32 -10.21 -5.04 13.09
C MET A 32 -11.02 -4.23 12.08
N LEU A 33 -10.51 -4.14 10.85
CA LEU A 33 -11.15 -3.46 9.72
C LEU A 33 -12.05 -4.38 8.90
N GLY A 34 -12.39 -5.57 9.41
CA GLY A 34 -13.30 -6.50 8.74
C GLY A 34 -12.88 -6.84 7.30
N VAL A 35 -11.57 -6.92 7.05
CA VAL A 35 -11.02 -7.43 5.79
C VAL A 35 -11.11 -8.95 5.84
N ASP A 36 -11.81 -9.53 4.87
CA ASP A 36 -12.07 -10.97 4.83
C ASP A 36 -10.92 -11.74 4.16
N GLU A 37 -10.14 -11.07 3.32
CA GLU A 37 -9.11 -11.71 2.49
C GLU A 37 -7.76 -10.97 2.55
N VAL A 38 -6.70 -11.73 2.82
CA VAL A 38 -5.32 -11.20 2.84
C VAL A 38 -4.42 -12.12 2.02
N TRP A 39 -3.81 -11.59 0.96
CA TRP A 39 -2.88 -12.31 0.11
C TRP A 39 -1.44 -12.03 0.52
N ALA A 40 -0.68 -13.09 0.80
CA ALA A 40 0.73 -13.02 1.17
C ALA A 40 1.62 -12.79 -0.06
N VAL A 41 1.44 -11.66 -0.74
CA VAL A 41 2.13 -11.26 -1.97
C VAL A 41 2.41 -9.76 -1.94
N GLY A 42 3.53 -9.34 -2.55
CA GLY A 42 3.92 -7.94 -2.66
C GLY A 42 4.42 -7.57 -4.05
N GLY A 43 4.78 -6.30 -4.26
CA GLY A 43 5.42 -5.84 -5.49
C GLY A 43 4.53 -5.84 -6.72
N ALA A 44 5.14 -5.77 -7.91
CA ALA A 44 4.43 -5.71 -9.18
C ALA A 44 3.56 -6.95 -9.44
N GLN A 45 3.98 -8.11 -8.97
CA GLN A 45 3.24 -9.37 -9.08
C GLN A 45 1.94 -9.35 -8.25
N ALA A 46 1.91 -8.65 -7.11
CA ALA A 46 0.67 -8.48 -6.35
C ALA A 46 -0.34 -7.66 -7.16
N VAL A 47 0.12 -6.58 -7.81
CA VAL A 47 -0.73 -5.75 -8.68
C VAL A 47 -1.26 -6.56 -9.84
N ALA A 48 -0.42 -7.39 -10.47
CA ALA A 48 -0.86 -8.26 -11.56
C ALA A 48 -1.91 -9.27 -11.09
N LEU A 49 -1.70 -9.90 -9.93
CA LEU A 49 -2.65 -10.86 -9.37
C LEU A 49 -3.99 -10.20 -9.02
N LEU A 50 -3.97 -9.00 -8.43
CA LEU A 50 -5.17 -8.23 -8.15
C LEU A 50 -5.91 -7.81 -9.42
N ALA A 51 -5.18 -7.42 -10.48
CA ALA A 51 -5.78 -6.94 -11.71
C ALA A 51 -6.37 -8.07 -12.58
N HIS A 52 -5.74 -9.25 -12.56
CA HIS A 52 -6.08 -10.36 -13.46
C HIS A 52 -6.77 -11.54 -12.76
N GLY A 53 -6.70 -11.60 -11.43
CA GLY A 53 -7.06 -12.79 -10.68
C GLY A 53 -6.03 -13.91 -10.87
N GLY A 54 -6.29 -15.06 -10.25
CA GLY A 54 -5.41 -16.23 -10.34
C GLY A 54 -5.93 -17.42 -9.56
N THR A 55 -5.00 -18.29 -9.18
CA THR A 55 -5.28 -19.49 -8.38
C THR A 55 -4.31 -19.54 -7.22
N ASP A 56 -4.81 -19.77 -6.02
CA ASP A 56 -3.99 -19.88 -4.83
C ASP A 56 -3.27 -21.23 -4.74
N ILE A 57 -2.36 -21.35 -3.78
CA ILE A 57 -1.54 -22.54 -3.52
C ILE A 57 -2.38 -23.80 -3.20
N ASP A 58 -3.60 -23.62 -2.71
CA ASP A 58 -4.54 -24.71 -2.39
C ASP A 58 -5.52 -25.01 -3.53
N GLY A 59 -5.39 -24.31 -4.66
CA GLY A 59 -6.24 -24.46 -5.83
C GLY A 59 -7.52 -23.62 -5.79
N SER A 60 -7.74 -22.81 -4.74
CA SER A 60 -8.86 -21.87 -4.69
C SER A 60 -8.68 -20.73 -5.69
N GLU A 61 -9.80 -20.14 -6.12
CA GLU A 61 -9.81 -19.03 -7.06
C GLU A 61 -9.50 -17.71 -6.35
N LEU A 62 -8.61 -16.91 -6.93
CA LEU A 62 -8.32 -15.55 -6.52
C LEU A 62 -9.01 -14.60 -7.49
N ALA A 63 -10.13 -14.01 -7.09
CA ALA A 63 -10.91 -13.15 -7.97
C ALA A 63 -10.16 -11.82 -8.25
N PRO A 64 -10.18 -11.30 -9.49
CA PRO A 64 -9.68 -9.97 -9.78
C PRO A 64 -10.51 -8.89 -9.04
N VAL A 65 -9.91 -7.74 -8.81
CA VAL A 65 -10.58 -6.58 -8.18
C VAL A 65 -10.93 -5.51 -9.21
N ASP A 66 -11.92 -4.69 -8.90
CA ASP A 66 -12.30 -3.54 -9.74
C ASP A 66 -11.40 -2.32 -9.52
N MET A 67 -10.78 -2.19 -8.34
CA MET A 67 -9.92 -1.07 -8.00
C MET A 67 -8.76 -1.47 -7.09
N ILE A 68 -7.55 -0.99 -7.42
CA ILE A 68 -6.34 -1.15 -6.62
C ILE A 68 -5.97 0.20 -6.02
N THR A 69 -5.88 0.24 -4.69
CA THR A 69 -5.44 1.41 -3.93
C THR A 69 -4.21 1.10 -3.10
N GLY A 70 -3.44 2.13 -2.81
CA GLY A 70 -2.35 2.08 -1.86
C GLY A 70 -1.01 2.46 -2.48
N PRO A 71 -0.11 2.99 -1.65
CA PRO A 71 1.24 3.33 -2.06
C PRO A 71 2.08 2.07 -2.24
N GLY A 72 3.21 2.23 -2.93
CA GLY A 72 4.24 1.21 -3.05
C GLY A 72 5.49 1.80 -3.68
N ASN A 73 6.53 1.00 -3.76
CA ASN A 73 7.75 1.40 -4.46
C ASN A 73 7.49 1.63 -5.96
N ILE A 74 8.51 2.13 -6.66
CA ILE A 74 8.44 2.43 -8.10
C ILE A 74 7.92 1.26 -8.95
N TYR A 75 8.17 0.01 -8.55
CA TYR A 75 7.70 -1.17 -9.29
C TYR A 75 6.19 -1.39 -9.12
N VAL A 76 5.64 -1.16 -7.93
CA VAL A 76 4.19 -1.19 -7.69
C VAL A 76 3.51 -0.07 -8.48
N THR A 77 4.05 1.16 -8.42
CA THR A 77 3.52 2.29 -9.18
C THR A 77 3.56 2.05 -10.69
N ALA A 78 4.67 1.52 -11.21
CA ALA A 78 4.80 1.17 -12.62
C ALA A 78 3.80 0.06 -13.02
N ALA A 79 3.61 -0.96 -12.18
CA ALA A 79 2.63 -2.02 -12.44
C ALA A 79 1.19 -1.48 -12.46
N LYS A 80 0.81 -0.63 -11.49
CA LYS A 80 -0.50 0.03 -11.46
C LYS A 80 -0.73 0.83 -12.74
N ARG A 81 0.28 1.59 -13.19
CA ARG A 81 0.22 2.36 -14.44
C ARG A 81 0.02 1.47 -15.67
N ILE A 82 0.68 0.32 -15.74
CA ILE A 82 0.49 -0.64 -16.83
C ILE A 82 -0.93 -1.23 -16.81
N CYS A 83 -1.45 -1.56 -15.63
CA CYS A 83 -2.76 -2.19 -15.45
C CYS A 83 -3.95 -1.22 -15.51
N ARG A 84 -3.73 0.10 -15.58
CA ARG A 84 -4.80 1.12 -15.48
C ARG A 84 -5.93 1.03 -16.52
N SER A 85 -5.71 0.30 -17.62
CA SER A 85 -6.75 0.06 -18.64
C SER A 85 -7.64 -1.14 -18.32
N LEU A 86 -7.25 -1.95 -17.33
CA LEU A 86 -7.93 -3.17 -16.92
C LEU A 86 -8.62 -3.01 -15.56
N VAL A 87 -7.97 -2.30 -14.63
CA VAL A 87 -8.44 -2.11 -13.25
C VAL A 87 -8.35 -0.64 -12.88
N GLY A 88 -9.27 -0.16 -12.04
CA GLY A 88 -9.20 1.18 -11.47
C GLY A 88 -7.95 1.32 -10.59
N ILE A 89 -7.30 2.48 -10.64
CA ILE A 89 -6.23 2.82 -9.71
C ILE A 89 -6.53 4.18 -9.08
N ASP A 90 -6.17 4.35 -7.81
CA ASP A 90 -6.33 5.62 -7.10
C ASP A 90 -5.42 6.73 -7.66
N SER A 91 -4.11 6.53 -7.60
CA SER A 91 -3.09 7.45 -8.08
C SER A 91 -1.76 6.74 -8.31
N GLU A 92 -0.92 7.36 -9.14
CA GLU A 92 0.50 7.02 -9.20
C GLU A 92 1.19 7.69 -8.01
N ALA A 93 1.37 6.93 -6.93
CA ALA A 93 2.06 7.42 -5.75
C ALA A 93 3.53 7.71 -6.11
N GLY A 94 3.91 9.00 -6.05
CA GLY A 94 5.30 9.44 -6.06
C GLY A 94 5.95 9.28 -4.68
N PRO A 95 7.21 9.73 -4.54
CA PRO A 95 7.85 9.85 -3.22
C PRO A 95 6.98 10.68 -2.28
N THR A 96 7.06 10.40 -0.98
CA THR A 96 6.42 11.22 0.04
C THR A 96 7.12 12.57 0.15
N GLU A 97 6.33 13.64 0.30
CA GLU A 97 6.81 15.02 0.38
C GLU A 97 5.98 15.80 1.40
N ILE A 98 6.58 16.81 2.04
CA ILE A 98 5.88 17.82 2.84
C ILE A 98 6.33 19.23 2.44
N ALA A 99 5.45 20.20 2.66
CA ALA A 99 5.80 21.62 2.55
C ALA A 99 5.40 22.34 3.84
N ILE A 100 6.38 22.93 4.52
CA ILE A 100 6.14 23.66 5.77
C ILE A 100 6.16 25.16 5.49
N LEU A 101 5.04 25.84 5.79
CA LEU A 101 4.96 27.29 5.81
C LEU A 101 5.10 27.78 7.26
N ALA A 102 6.26 28.35 7.57
CA ALA A 102 6.58 28.87 8.90
C ALA A 102 6.94 30.35 8.84
N ASP A 103 6.44 31.12 9.81
CA ASP A 103 6.83 32.51 10.02
C ASP A 103 7.64 32.67 11.33
N HIS A 104 7.93 33.91 11.70
CA HIS A 104 8.72 34.23 12.88
C HIS A 104 8.11 33.79 14.23
N SER A 105 6.85 33.36 14.26
CA SER A 105 6.17 32.86 15.46
C SER A 105 6.27 31.34 15.63
N ALA A 106 6.75 30.62 14.61
CA ALA A 106 6.88 29.18 14.65
C ALA A 106 7.99 28.73 15.61
N ASP A 107 7.77 27.62 16.31
CA ASP A 107 8.80 26.97 17.12
C ASP A 107 9.78 26.24 16.20
N PRO A 108 11.07 26.63 16.16
CA PRO A 108 12.05 26.01 15.27
C PRO A 108 12.26 24.52 15.55
N ALA A 109 12.06 24.06 16.79
CA ALA A 109 12.24 22.65 17.14
C ALA A 109 11.16 21.77 16.51
N HIS A 110 9.91 22.26 16.45
CA HIS A 110 8.82 21.54 15.79
C HIS A 110 9.02 21.50 14.27
N VAL A 111 9.40 22.63 13.65
CA VAL A 111 9.68 22.69 12.21
C VAL A 111 10.79 21.70 11.83
N ALA A 112 11.86 21.62 12.63
CA ALA A 112 12.93 20.66 12.40
C ALA A 112 12.47 19.20 12.56
N ALA A 113 11.65 18.91 13.57
CA ALA A 113 11.09 17.58 13.78
C ALA A 113 10.20 17.14 12.60
N ASP A 114 9.37 18.04 12.08
CA ASP A 114 8.51 17.77 10.91
C ASP A 114 9.34 17.44 9.67
N LEU A 115 10.39 18.21 9.37
CA LEU A 115 11.31 17.93 8.26
C LEU A 115 11.99 16.56 8.40
N ILE A 116 12.49 16.24 9.59
CA ILE A 116 13.16 14.96 9.85
C ILE A 116 12.16 13.79 9.70
N SER A 117 10.92 13.98 10.15
CA SER A 117 9.89 12.94 10.07
C SER A 117 9.54 12.51 8.63
N GLN A 118 9.78 13.37 7.62
CA GLN A 118 9.69 12.92 6.22
C GLN A 118 10.97 12.32 5.68
N ALA A 119 12.12 12.88 6.06
CA ALA A 119 13.40 12.38 5.60
C ALA A 119 13.65 10.91 6.01
N GLU A 120 13.03 10.42 7.09
CA GLU A 120 13.16 9.02 7.51
C GLU A 120 12.36 8.01 6.65
N HIS A 121 11.43 8.49 5.82
CA HIS A 121 10.42 7.62 5.20
C HIS A 121 10.92 6.88 3.95
N ASP A 122 11.77 7.52 3.13
CA ASP A 122 12.37 6.93 1.93
C ASP A 122 13.63 7.73 1.52
N GLU A 123 14.64 7.09 0.93
CA GLU A 123 15.84 7.79 0.43
C GLU A 123 15.52 8.80 -0.68
N MET A 124 14.43 8.60 -1.42
CA MET A 124 13.91 9.52 -2.43
C MET A 124 12.89 10.53 -1.88
N ALA A 125 12.57 10.51 -0.59
CA ALA A 125 11.69 11.49 0.01
C ALA A 125 12.29 12.90 -0.11
N ALA A 126 11.50 13.87 -0.52
CA ALA A 126 11.93 15.27 -0.62
C ALA A 126 11.52 16.04 0.64
N SER A 127 12.42 16.90 1.11
CA SER A 127 12.22 17.86 2.21
C SER A 127 12.39 19.29 1.71
#